data_AF-A0A381AZH5-F1
#
_entry.id   AF-A0A381AZH5-F1
#
_cell.length_a   1.000
_cell.length_b   1.000
_cell.length_c   1.000
_cell.angle_alpha   90.00
_cell.angle_beta   90.00
_cell.angle_gamma   90.00
#
_symmetry.space_group_name_H-M   'P 1'
#
loop_
_entity.id
_entity.type
_entity.pdbx_description
1 polymer ?
#
loop_
_entity_poly.entity_id
_entity_poly.type
_entity_poly.pdbx_seq_one_letter_code
_entity_poly.pdbx_strand_id
1 'polypeptide(L)' 'MTDHAMRLLKASLHDRAAANKRIEELLKREFAPGTAVSWRLSESSGLAIGLVTRNCYGDRLEVENVHTGKRRFIRAYQLR' A
#
# COMPACT_ATOMS: atom_id res chain seq x y z
N MET A 1 -12.99 12.49 33.14
CA MET A 1 -11.97 11.55 32.63
C MET A 1 -10.62 12.01 33.16
N THR A 2 -9.90 11.15 33.86
CA THR A 2 -8.66 11.47 34.59
C THR A 2 -7.45 11.60 33.66
N ASP A 3 -6.54 12.52 33.98
CA ASP A 3 -5.32 12.86 33.23
C ASP A 3 -4.47 11.61 32.83
N HIS A 4 -4.52 10.58 33.66
CA HIS A 4 -3.85 9.29 33.43
C HIS A 4 -4.39 8.53 32.20
N ALA A 5 -5.71 8.47 32.01
CA ALA A 5 -6.32 7.80 30.86
C ALA A 5 -5.97 8.51 29.54
N MET A 6 -5.88 9.85 29.58
CA MET A 6 -5.50 10.66 28.42
C MET A 6 -4.04 10.42 28.00
N ARG A 7 -3.12 10.25 28.97
CA ARG A 7 -1.71 9.93 28.70
C ARG A 7 -1.53 8.54 28.08
N LEU A 8 -2.24 7.53 28.60
CA LEU A 8 -2.20 6.17 28.04
C LEU A 8 -2.74 6.13 26.61
N LEU A 9 -3.83 6.84 26.34
CA LEU A 9 -4.39 6.95 24.99
C LEU A 9 -3.37 7.61 24.03
N LYS A 10 -2.72 8.69 24.46
CA LYS A 10 -1.72 9.41 23.63
C LYS A 10 -0.51 8.54 23.33
N ALA A 11 -0.02 7.77 24.31
CA ALA A 11 1.07 6.82 24.12
C ALA A 11 0.70 5.72 23.11
N SER A 12 -0.47 5.11 23.28
CA SER A 12 -0.97 4.07 22.36
C SER A 12 -1.14 4.58 20.92
N LEU A 13 -1.64 5.81 20.75
CA LEU A 13 -1.75 6.46 19.44
C LEU A 13 -0.37 6.76 18.82
N HIS A 14 0.61 7.16 19.64
CA HIS A 14 1.98 7.41 19.18
C HIS A 14 2.65 6.11 18.70
N ASP A 15 2.54 5.03 19.47
CA ASP A 15 3.09 3.73 19.10
C ASP A 15 2.46 3.20 17.81
N ARG A 16 1.14 3.37 17.66
CA ARG A 16 0.42 3.01 16.44
C ARG A 16 0.88 3.84 15.24
N ALA A 17 1.10 5.15 15.41
CA ALA A 17 1.60 6.01 14.34
C ALA A 17 3.03 5.61 13.92
N ALA A 18 3.90 5.30 14.88
CA ALA A 18 5.26 4.82 14.60
C ALA A 18 5.26 3.48 13.85
N ALA A 19 4.40 2.55 14.25
CA ALA A 19 4.22 1.27 13.55
C ALA A 19 3.72 1.47 12.10
N ASN A 20 2.70 2.33 11.92
CA ASN A 20 2.18 2.65 10.59
C ASN A 20 3.23 3.27 9.67
N LYS A 21 4.04 4.20 10.20
CA LYS A 21 5.12 4.83 9.43
C LYS A 21 6.15 3.80 8.97
N ARG A 22 6.50 2.83 9.83
CA ARG A 22 7.46 1.78 9.49
C ARG A 22 6.91 0.83 8.41
N ILE A 23 5.62 0.49 8.47
CA ILE A 23 4.94 -0.30 7.44
C ILE A 23 4.91 0.48 6.12
N GLU A 24 4.57 1.78 6.16
CA GLU A 24 4.56 2.63 4.97
C GLU A 24 5.95 2.69 4.30
N GLU A 25 7.01 2.87 5.08
CA GLU A 25 8.39 2.88 4.56
C GLU A 25 8.80 1.54 3.94
N LEU A 26 8.40 0.41 4.55
CA LEU A 26 8.65 -0.92 4.01
C LEU A 26 7.94 -1.11 2.67
N LEU A 27 6.64 -0.81 2.61
CA LEU A 27 5.87 -0.96 1.38
C LEU A 27 6.35 -0.01 0.27
N LYS A 28 6.81 1.19 0.61
CA LYS A 28 7.45 2.12 -0.35
C LYS A 28 8.72 1.55 -0.96
N ARG A 29 9.50 0.81 -0.19
CA ARG A 29 10.73 0.16 -0.68
C ARG A 29 10.42 -1.08 -1.51
N GLU A 30 9.46 -1.89 -1.07
CA GLU A 30 9.07 -3.12 -1.75
C GLU A 30 8.40 -2.83 -3.10
N PHE A 31 7.50 -1.85 -3.13
CA PHE A 31 6.78 -1.43 -4.33
C PHE A 31 7.32 -0.10 -4.86
N ALA A 32 8.62 -0.04 -5.13
CA ALA A 32 9.25 1.09 -5.82
C ALA A 32 8.78 1.17 -7.30
N PRO A 33 8.85 2.35 -7.95
CA PRO A 33 8.62 2.45 -9.38
C PRO A 33 9.52 1.49 -10.17
N GLY A 34 8.94 0.76 -11.12
CA GLY A 34 9.59 -0.31 -11.88
C GLY A 34 9.44 -1.71 -11.28
N THR A 35 8.95 -1.86 -10.04
CA THR A 35 8.66 -3.18 -9.46
C THR A 35 7.56 -3.89 -10.26
N ALA A 36 7.84 -5.12 -10.72
CA ALA A 36 6.86 -5.96 -11.37
C ALA A 36 5.88 -6.54 -10.34
N VAL A 37 4.59 -6.44 -10.64
CA VAL A 37 3.51 -6.89 -9.75
C VAL A 37 2.41 -7.57 -10.54
N SER A 38 1.69 -8.47 -9.86
CA SER A 38 0.50 -9.11 -10.39
C SER A 38 -0.71 -8.81 -9.51
N TRP A 39 -1.87 -8.56 -10.12
CA TRP A 39 -3.10 -8.28 -9.37
C TRP A 39 -4.31 -8.92 -10.03
N ARG A 40 -5.34 -9.20 -9.23
CA ARG A 40 -6.59 -9.76 -9.74
C ARG A 40 -7.42 -8.68 -10.43
N LEU A 41 -7.96 -9.01 -11.59
CA LEU A 41 -8.94 -8.14 -12.26
C LEU A 41 -10.29 -8.28 -11.54
N SER A 42 -10.93 -7.15 -11.22
CA SER A 42 -12.15 -7.11 -10.41
C SER A 42 -13.31 -7.88 -11.04
N GLU A 43 -13.33 -7.95 -12.37
CA GLU A 43 -14.44 -8.49 -13.18
C GLU A 43 -14.09 -9.80 -13.89
N SER A 44 -12.89 -10.36 -13.65
CA SER A 44 -12.49 -11.62 -14.29
C SER A 44 -11.64 -12.48 -13.35
N SER A 45 -11.65 -13.78 -13.56
CA SER A 45 -10.74 -14.71 -12.88
C SER A 45 -9.27 -14.52 -13.28
N GLY A 46 -8.98 -13.63 -14.23
CA GLY A 46 -7.65 -13.35 -14.75
C GLY A 46 -6.75 -12.55 -13.80
N LEU A 47 -5.47 -12.87 -13.86
CA LEU A 47 -4.40 -12.05 -13.28
C LEU A 47 -3.89 -11.08 -14.34
N ALA A 48 -3.80 -9.82 -13.96
CA ALA A 48 -3.06 -8.83 -14.73
C ALA A 48 -1.64 -8.73 -14.18
N ILE A 49 -0.70 -8.51 -15.09
CA ILE A 49 0.71 -8.28 -14.77
C ILE A 49 1.05 -6.86 -15.22
N GLY A 50 1.85 -6.17 -14.42
CA GLY A 50 2.22 -4.78 -14.67
C GLY A 50 3.44 -4.35 -13.88
N LEU A 51 3.81 -3.10 -14.10
CA LEU A 51 4.87 -2.43 -13.36
C LEU A 51 4.26 -1.34 -12.48
N VAL A 52 4.80 -1.17 -11.28
CA VAL A 52 4.49 0.00 -10.46
C VAL A 52 5.05 1.24 -11.15
N THR A 53 4.20 2.21 -11.47
CA THR A 53 4.65 3.53 -11.99
C THR A 53 4.79 4.53 -10.85
N ARG A 54 4.00 4.38 -9.78
CA ARG A 54 4.02 5.25 -8.62
C ARG A 54 3.51 4.55 -7.37
N ASN A 55 4.16 4.76 -6.23
CA ASN A 55 3.66 4.35 -4.93
C ASN A 55 3.17 5.58 -4.14
N CYS A 56 1.87 5.61 -3.87
CA CYS A 56 1.20 6.63 -3.08
C CYS A 56 0.98 6.09 -1.67
N TYR A 57 1.75 6.59 -0.70
CA TYR A 57 1.55 6.33 0.73
C TYR A 57 1.75 4.87 1.17
N GLY A 58 2.60 4.12 0.46
CA GLY A 58 2.96 2.74 0.80
C GLY A 58 1.92 1.73 0.34
N ASP A 59 0.63 2.02 0.44
CA ASP A 59 -0.42 1.03 0.18
C ASP A 59 -1.14 1.21 -1.16
N ARG A 60 -1.18 2.41 -1.73
CA ARG A 60 -1.88 2.71 -2.99
C ARG A 60 -0.88 2.80 -4.13
N LEU A 61 -0.93 1.84 -5.03
CA LEU A 61 0.01 1.73 -6.14
C LEU A 61 -0.68 2.14 -7.44
N GLU A 62 -0.05 3.02 -8.20
CA GLU A 62 -0.33 3.16 -9.62
C GLU A 62 0.49 2.10 -10.36
N VAL A 63 -0.19 1.31 -11.17
CA VAL A 63 0.41 0.24 -11.96
C VAL A 63 0.05 0.39 -13.42
N GLU A 64 1.00 0.09 -14.31
CA GLU A 64 0.80 0.02 -15.75
C GLU A 64 0.78 -1.44 -16.19
N ASN A 65 -0.30 -1.85 -16.84
CA ASN A 65 -0.45 -3.22 -17.33
C ASN A 65 0.45 -3.45 -18.55
N VAL A 66 1.33 -4.47 -18.49
CA VAL A 66 2.32 -4.72 -19.56
C VAL A 66 1.69 -5.16 -20.89
N HIS A 67 0.46 -5.68 -20.88
CA HIS A 67 -0.22 -6.16 -22.08
C HIS A 67 -1.07 -5.09 -22.75
N THR A 68 -1.65 -4.16 -21.97
CA THR A 68 -2.61 -3.17 -22.47
C THR A 68 -2.09 -1.73 -22.42
N GLY A 69 -0.97 -1.48 -21.74
CA GLY A 69 -0.45 -0.14 -21.47
C GLY A 69 -1.35 0.72 -20.56
N LYS A 70 -2.47 0.18 -20.09
CA LYS A 70 -3.42 0.93 -19.25
C LYS A 70 -2.89 1.07 -17.84
N ARG A 71 -3.00 2.29 -17.30
CA ARG A 71 -2.68 2.60 -15.90
C ARG A 71 -3.90 2.49 -15.01
N ARG A 72 -3.71 2.01 -13.78
CA ARG A 72 -4.75 1.95 -12.75
C ARG A 72 -4.18 2.08 -11.36
N PHE A 73 -5.02 2.52 -10.43
CA PHE A 73 -4.70 2.45 -9.01
C PHE A 73 -5.20 1.15 -8.40
N ILE A 74 -4.34 0.50 -7.62
CA ILE A 74 -4.64 -0.69 -6.83
C ILE A 74 -4.09 -0.52 -5.42
N ARG A 75 -4.51 -1.39 -4.51
CA ARG A 75 -3.94 -1.48 -3.17
C ARG A 75 -2.95 -2.63 -3.09
N ALA A 76 -1.91 -2.51 -2.26
CA ALA A 76 -0.91 -3.55 -2.06
C ALA A 76 -1.54 -4.90 -1.62
N TYR A 77 -2.62 -4.88 -0.84
CA TYR A 77 -3.35 -6.11 -0.43
C TYR A 77 -4.10 -6.81 -1.58
N GLN A 78 -4.23 -6.17 -2.74
CA GLN A 78 -4.85 -6.77 -3.94
C GLN A 78 -3.82 -7.46 -4.85
N LEU A 79 -2.53 -7.35 -4.49
CA LEU A 79 -1.45 -8.06 -5.15
C LEU A 79 -1.45 -9.54 -4.77
N ARG A 80 -0.91 -10.37 -5.65
CA ARG A 80 -0.74 -11.82 -5.44
C ARG A 80 0.72 -12.21 -5.51
#